data_AF-A0A352RPR2-F1
#
_entry.id   AF-A0A352RPR2-F1
#
_cell.length_a   1.000
_cell.length_b   1.000
_cell.length_c   1.000
_cell.angle_alpha   90.00
_cell.angle_beta   90.00
_cell.angle_gamma   90.00
#
_symmetry.space_group_name_H-M   'P 1'
#
loop_
_entity.id
_entity.type
_entity.pdbx_description
1 polymer ?
#
loop_
_entity_poly.entity_id
_entity_poly.type
_entity_poly.pdbx_seq_one_letter_code
_entity_poly.pdbx_strand_id
1 'polypeptide(L)'
;MMTKDKLRQLSGDERLGQMRESEYLGAEDIDDGTEPILTIAGLWYGSVTLQRGKENKDVLSFKEERVPGILQVRPLIVNSTNRKTLRKLFGDAKASTLVGKQIQLFVDHNVRDPQDGGMTDGIRIRPYKPRPPKQEPVPPCADCECEITPAMGRDARWLAAYTTKHYGVPLCANCAQKRKDAATAAAASQEEQPTPSEETVAETEEVL
;
A
#
# COMPACT_ATOMS: atom_id res chain seq x y z
N MET A 1 31.47 28.95 5.20
CA MET A 1 31.98 28.45 3.91
C MET A 1 30.94 27.50 3.35
N MET A 2 30.27 27.86 2.25
CA MET A 2 29.39 26.93 1.52
C MET A 2 30.24 26.26 0.44
N THR A 3 30.22 24.94 0.39
CA THR A 3 30.94 24.12 -0.59
C THR A 3 30.53 24.49 -2.02
N LYS A 4 31.46 24.36 -2.99
CA LYS A 4 31.22 24.62 -4.42
C LYS A 4 30.35 23.53 -5.08
N ASP A 5 29.87 22.58 -4.30
CA ASP A 5 29.15 21.42 -4.76
C ASP A 5 27.67 21.75 -4.97
N LYS A 6 27.03 21.10 -5.95
CA LYS A 6 25.59 21.19 -6.21
C LYS A 6 24.83 20.42 -5.13
N LEU A 7 24.78 20.97 -3.93
CA LEU A 7 24.04 20.41 -2.82
C LEU A 7 22.59 20.86 -2.89
N ARG A 8 21.67 19.91 -2.84
CA ARG A 8 20.25 20.18 -2.56
C ARG A 8 19.99 19.84 -1.11
N GLN A 9 19.29 20.72 -0.40
CA GLN A 9 18.80 20.43 0.93
C GLN A 9 17.72 19.33 0.84
N LEU A 10 17.85 18.29 1.68
CA LEU A 10 16.80 17.30 1.84
C LEU A 10 15.59 17.96 2.50
N SER A 11 14.38 17.56 2.10
CA SER A 11 13.12 18.17 2.52
C SER A 11 12.10 17.13 2.97
N GLY A 12 11.22 17.50 3.91
CA GLY A 12 10.12 16.64 4.36
C GLY A 12 10.57 15.27 4.86
N ASP A 13 10.07 14.21 4.21
CA ASP A 13 10.32 12.79 4.53
C ASP A 13 11.61 12.23 3.89
N GLU A 14 12.42 13.05 3.21
CA GLU A 14 13.66 12.61 2.57
C GLU A 14 14.74 12.27 3.61
N ARG A 15 15.23 11.02 3.61
CA ARG A 15 16.19 10.51 4.61
C ARG A 15 17.64 10.53 4.12
N LEU A 16 18.54 10.73 5.08
CA LEU A 16 19.99 10.59 4.88
C LEU A 16 20.31 9.15 4.41
N GLY A 17 21.12 9.01 3.36
CA GLY A 17 21.60 7.71 2.91
C GLY A 17 20.71 6.95 1.91
N GLN A 18 19.50 7.42 1.61
CA GLN A 18 18.64 6.76 0.61
C GLN A 18 19.06 7.05 -0.85
N MET A 19 19.65 8.22 -1.10
CA MET A 19 20.14 8.63 -2.42
C MET A 19 21.60 8.23 -2.61
N ARG A 20 21.87 6.92 -2.61
CA ARG A 20 23.22 6.37 -2.87
C ARG A 20 23.34 5.78 -4.26
N GLU A 21 24.55 5.81 -4.80
CA GLU A 21 24.93 5.16 -6.06
C GLU A 21 25.14 3.64 -5.89
N SER A 22 24.78 3.06 -4.74
CA SER A 22 24.89 1.61 -4.53
C SER A 22 23.93 0.87 -5.46
N GLU A 23 24.44 -0.14 -6.16
CA GLU A 23 23.63 -1.00 -7.03
C GLU A 23 22.76 -1.99 -6.24
N TYR A 24 23.04 -2.18 -4.95
CA TYR A 24 22.40 -3.19 -4.10
C TYR A 24 21.70 -2.56 -2.90
N LEU A 25 20.65 -3.24 -2.45
CA LEU A 25 19.82 -2.85 -1.31
C LEU A 25 20.62 -2.89 0.00
N GLY A 26 20.69 -1.77 0.69
CA GLY A 26 21.29 -1.59 2.01
C GLY A 26 20.25 -1.37 3.10
N ALA A 27 20.64 -1.53 4.38
CA ALA A 27 19.73 -1.31 5.51
C ALA A 27 19.16 0.12 5.53
N GLU A 28 19.97 1.10 5.10
CA GLU A 28 19.60 2.52 4.96
C GLU A 28 18.50 2.78 3.91
N ASP A 29 18.28 1.85 2.97
CA ASP A 29 17.20 1.97 1.98
C ASP A 29 15.82 1.58 2.55
N ILE A 30 15.79 0.98 3.75
CA ILE A 30 14.56 0.56 4.44
C ILE A 30 14.26 1.57 5.55
N ASP A 31 13.05 2.11 5.57
CA ASP A 31 12.62 3.01 6.64
C ASP A 31 12.54 2.28 7.99
N ASP A 32 13.03 2.93 9.05
CA ASP A 32 12.97 2.39 10.41
C ASP A 32 11.55 1.97 10.81
N GLY A 33 11.43 0.77 11.38
CA GLY A 33 10.15 0.21 11.80
C GLY A 33 9.30 -0.36 10.66
N THR A 34 9.77 -0.29 9.41
CA THR A 34 9.10 -0.92 8.27
C THR A 34 9.67 -2.32 7.99
N GLU A 35 8.78 -3.23 7.61
CA GLU A 35 9.14 -4.61 7.23
C GLU A 35 8.59 -4.93 5.85
N PRO A 36 9.26 -4.47 4.78
CA PRO A 36 8.75 -4.57 3.42
C PRO A 36 8.62 -6.04 2.99
N ILE A 37 7.54 -6.33 2.29
CA ILE A 37 7.28 -7.63 1.67
C ILE A 37 7.62 -7.50 0.19
N LEU A 38 8.53 -8.33 -0.29
CA LEU A 38 9.00 -8.33 -1.68
C LEU A 38 8.81 -9.71 -2.30
N THR A 39 8.52 -9.74 -3.59
CA THR A 39 8.39 -10.95 -4.38
C THR A 39 9.66 -11.19 -5.17
N ILE A 40 10.29 -12.35 -4.99
CA ILE A 40 11.51 -12.72 -5.71
C ILE A 40 11.21 -12.85 -7.20
N ALA A 41 11.90 -12.06 -8.03
CA ALA A 41 11.81 -12.11 -9.49
C ALA A 41 12.85 -13.05 -10.11
N GLY A 42 14.07 -13.06 -9.56
CA GLY A 42 15.19 -13.81 -10.11
C GLY A 42 16.31 -14.05 -9.11
N LEU A 43 17.11 -15.08 -9.37
CA LEU A 43 18.32 -15.42 -8.62
C LEU A 43 19.50 -15.28 -9.56
N TRP A 44 20.55 -14.63 -9.09
CA TRP A 44 21.76 -14.37 -9.85
C TRP A 44 22.98 -14.80 -9.04
N TYR A 45 24.03 -15.23 -9.73
CA TYR A 45 25.33 -15.50 -9.14
C TYR A 45 26.39 -14.83 -9.99
N GLY A 46 27.25 -14.02 -9.36
CA GLY A 46 28.28 -13.30 -10.09
C GLY A 46 29.17 -12.46 -9.20
N SER A 47 30.18 -11.86 -9.82
CA SER A 47 31.14 -10.99 -9.15
C SER A 47 30.50 -9.65 -8.82
N VAL A 48 30.37 -9.36 -7.53
CA VAL A 48 29.88 -8.09 -7.00
C VAL A 48 31.05 -7.28 -6.45
N THR A 49 31.09 -5.98 -6.76
CA THR A 49 32.08 -5.07 -6.20
C THR A 49 31.59 -4.59 -4.83
N LEU A 50 32.23 -5.06 -3.76
CA LEU A 50 32.01 -4.60 -2.39
C LEU A 50 33.13 -3.63 -1.99
N GLN A 51 33.00 -2.98 -0.82
CA GLN A 51 34.06 -2.13 -0.27
C GLN A 51 35.41 -2.85 -0.11
N ARG A 52 35.38 -4.17 0.08
CA ARG A 52 36.58 -5.03 0.25
C ARG A 52 37.16 -5.55 -1.06
N GLY A 53 36.55 -5.24 -2.20
CA GLY A 53 36.93 -5.74 -3.52
C GLY A 53 35.84 -6.58 -4.18
N LYS A 54 36.20 -7.26 -5.27
CA LYS A 54 35.28 -8.08 -6.05
C LYS A 54 35.16 -9.48 -5.45
N GLU A 55 33.93 -9.88 -5.10
CA GLU A 55 33.63 -11.21 -4.60
C GLU A 55 32.41 -11.79 -5.31
N ASN A 56 32.42 -13.11 -5.56
CA ASN A 56 31.24 -13.78 -6.08
C ASN A 56 30.17 -13.93 -4.99
N LYS A 57 28.96 -13.43 -5.25
CA LYS A 57 27.82 -13.49 -4.33
C LYS A 57 26.56 -13.96 -5.05
N ASP A 58 25.63 -14.50 -4.27
CA ASP A 58 24.26 -14.72 -4.71
C ASP A 58 23.47 -13.42 -4.54
N VAL A 59 22.65 -13.09 -5.52
CA VAL A 59 21.84 -11.87 -5.55
C VAL A 59 20.39 -12.23 -5.88
N LEU A 60 19.45 -11.63 -5.16
CA LEU A 60 18.02 -11.71 -5.48
C LEU A 60 17.57 -10.40 -6.14
N SER A 61 16.84 -10.52 -7.25
CA SER A 61 16.05 -9.41 -7.78
C SER A 61 14.59 -9.55 -7.35
N PHE A 62 13.87 -8.43 -7.29
CA PHE A 62 12.47 -8.35 -6.86
C PHE A 62 11.57 -7.86 -7.99
N LYS A 63 10.27 -8.15 -7.90
CA LYS A 63 9.28 -7.72 -8.91
C LYS A 63 8.84 -6.28 -8.68
N GLU A 64 8.76 -5.87 -7.42
CA GLU A 64 8.31 -4.55 -7.02
C GLU A 64 9.43 -3.52 -7.27
N GLU A 65 9.10 -2.38 -7.86
CA GLU A 65 10.03 -1.26 -8.00
C GLU A 65 10.06 -0.37 -6.75
N ARG A 66 8.92 -0.30 -6.04
CA ARG A 66 8.71 0.49 -4.82
C ARG A 66 7.74 -0.24 -3.89
N VAL A 67 7.97 -0.13 -2.58
CA VAL A 67 7.07 -0.64 -1.54
C VAL A 67 7.04 0.32 -0.35
N PRO A 68 6.01 0.30 0.51
CA PRO A 68 6.03 1.07 1.74
C PRO A 68 7.31 0.75 2.54
N GLY A 69 8.07 1.79 2.88
CA GLY A 69 9.37 1.66 3.53
C GLY A 69 10.59 1.57 2.62
N ILE A 70 10.43 1.45 1.30
CA ILE A 70 11.54 1.46 0.32
C ILE A 70 11.16 2.30 -0.91
N LEU A 71 11.87 3.42 -1.12
CA LEU A 71 11.65 4.30 -2.27
C LEU A 71 12.10 3.69 -3.61
N GLN A 72 13.15 2.89 -3.60
CA GLN A 72 13.68 2.20 -4.79
C GLN A 72 14.18 0.82 -4.40
N VAL A 73 13.46 -0.21 -4.84
CA VAL A 73 13.84 -1.60 -4.57
C VAL A 73 15.01 -1.98 -5.48
N ARG A 74 16.17 -2.19 -4.85
CA ARG A 74 17.38 -2.68 -5.52
C ARG A 74 17.56 -4.19 -5.28
N PRO A 75 18.39 -4.88 -6.08
CA PRO A 75 18.73 -6.27 -5.81
C PRO A 75 19.40 -6.46 -4.44
N LEU A 76 19.11 -7.57 -3.77
CA LEU A 76 19.65 -7.89 -2.45
C LEU A 76 20.78 -8.92 -2.56
N ILE A 77 21.95 -8.57 -2.01
CA ILE A 77 23.04 -9.54 -1.82
C ILE A 77 22.66 -10.49 -0.68
N VAL A 78 22.64 -11.79 -0.98
CA VAL A 78 22.20 -12.81 -0.03
C VAL A 78 23.35 -13.20 0.89
N ASN A 79 23.25 -12.81 2.16
CA ASN A 79 24.17 -13.27 3.20
C ASN A 79 23.89 -14.73 3.62
N SER A 80 24.84 -15.32 4.36
CA SER A 80 24.77 -16.72 4.79
C SER A 80 23.55 -17.05 5.67
N THR A 81 23.08 -16.09 6.46
CA THR A 81 21.91 -16.26 7.33
C THR A 81 20.62 -16.24 6.51
N ASN A 82 20.50 -15.29 5.57
CA ASN A 82 19.38 -15.20 4.65
C ASN A 82 19.27 -16.47 3.80
N ARG A 83 20.40 -17.02 3.33
CA ARG A 83 20.43 -18.30 2.61
C ARG A 83 19.89 -19.46 3.46
N LYS A 84 20.25 -19.52 4.75
CA LYS A 84 19.71 -20.52 5.69
C LYS A 84 18.21 -20.33 5.90
N THR A 85 17.73 -19.10 6.04
CA THR A 85 16.31 -18.79 6.20
C THR A 85 15.50 -19.20 4.97
N LEU A 86 15.95 -18.88 3.77
CA LEU A 86 15.26 -19.26 2.52
C LEU A 86 15.07 -20.78 2.40
N ARG A 87 16.11 -21.56 2.71
CA ARG A 87 16.01 -23.04 2.74
C ARG A 87 15.00 -23.54 3.76
N LYS A 88 14.93 -22.92 4.94
CA LYS A 88 13.93 -23.28 5.97
C LYS A 88 12.50 -22.94 5.53
N LEU A 89 12.31 -21.82 4.84
CA LEU A 89 10.98 -21.36 4.41
C LEU A 89 10.40 -22.15 3.24
N PHE A 90 11.24 -22.49 2.26
CA PHE A 90 10.81 -23.03 0.97
C PHE A 90 11.35 -24.43 0.67
N GLY A 91 12.07 -25.04 1.62
CA GLY A 91 12.63 -26.39 1.52
C GLY A 91 13.95 -26.44 0.76
N ASP A 92 14.06 -25.72 -0.35
CA ASP A 92 15.30 -25.55 -1.10
C ASP A 92 15.58 -24.07 -1.43
N ALA A 93 16.78 -23.81 -1.98
CA ALA A 93 17.19 -22.48 -2.43
C ALA A 93 17.44 -22.45 -3.95
N LYS A 94 16.67 -23.23 -4.73
CA LYS A 94 16.79 -23.25 -6.18
C LYS A 94 16.01 -22.09 -6.80
N ALA A 95 16.44 -21.63 -7.97
CA ALA A 95 15.73 -20.58 -8.70
C ALA A 95 14.28 -20.97 -9.02
N SER A 96 14.05 -22.21 -9.43
CA SER A 96 12.71 -22.76 -9.73
C SER A 96 11.73 -22.67 -8.55
N THR A 97 12.24 -22.71 -7.33
CA THR A 97 11.43 -22.78 -6.10
C THR A 97 11.22 -21.40 -5.50
N LEU A 98 12.25 -20.54 -5.58
CA LEU A 98 12.26 -19.22 -4.95
C LEU A 98 11.62 -18.14 -5.82
N VAL A 99 11.71 -18.23 -7.15
CA VAL A 99 11.06 -17.25 -8.05
C VAL A 99 9.55 -17.25 -7.84
N GLY A 100 8.98 -16.07 -7.68
CA GLY A 100 7.56 -15.85 -7.40
C GLY A 100 7.16 -16.00 -5.93
N LYS A 101 8.08 -16.37 -5.03
CA LYS A 101 7.80 -16.41 -3.59
C LYS A 101 7.97 -15.03 -2.96
N GLN A 102 7.12 -14.75 -1.96
CA GLN A 102 7.21 -13.54 -1.16
C GLN A 102 8.09 -13.77 0.07
N ILE A 103 8.91 -12.78 0.39
CA ILE A 103 9.73 -12.72 1.59
C ILE A 103 9.51 -11.39 2.31
N GLN A 104 9.63 -11.40 3.64
CA GLN A 104 9.54 -10.19 4.46
C GLN A 104 10.93 -9.85 4.96
N LEU A 105 11.35 -8.61 4.71
CA LEU A 105 12.64 -8.08 5.15
C LEU A 105 12.47 -7.29 6.45
N PHE A 106 13.53 -7.28 7.26
CA PHE A 106 13.65 -6.38 8.40
C PHE A 106 15.13 -5.97 8.59
N VAL A 107 15.36 -4.81 9.20
CA VAL A 107 16.69 -4.35 9.58
C VAL A 107 17.04 -4.93 10.96
N ASP A 108 18.17 -5.63 11.03
CA ASP A 108 18.75 -6.16 12.28
C ASP A 108 19.92 -5.27 12.68
N HIS A 109 19.77 -4.57 13.81
CA HIS A 109 20.79 -3.65 14.34
C HIS A 109 21.91 -4.37 15.11
N ASN A 110 21.83 -5.70 15.27
CA ASN A 110 22.79 -6.49 16.04
C ASN A 110 23.71 -7.33 15.14
N VAL A 111 23.96 -6.87 13.90
CA VAL A 111 24.87 -7.58 13.00
C VAL A 111 26.29 -7.22 13.36
N ARG A 112 27.08 -8.20 13.78
CA ARG A 112 28.48 -7.98 14.13
C ARG A 112 29.31 -7.74 12.87
N ASP A 113 29.99 -6.60 12.80
CA ASP A 113 30.94 -6.31 11.73
C ASP A 113 32.21 -7.18 11.92
N PRO A 114 32.59 -8.01 10.94
CA PRO A 114 33.81 -8.79 11.00
C PRO A 114 35.11 -7.98 11.08
N GLN A 115 35.09 -6.68 10.76
CA GLN A 115 36.28 -5.82 10.73
C GLN A 115 36.61 -5.20 12.09
N ASP A 116 35.62 -4.62 12.76
CA ASP A 116 35.82 -3.85 13.99
C ASP A 116 35.18 -4.53 15.21
N GLY A 117 34.39 -5.60 15.00
CA GLY A 117 33.67 -6.28 16.06
C GLY A 117 32.50 -5.48 16.64
N GLY A 118 32.27 -4.25 16.17
CA GLY A 118 31.11 -3.42 16.47
C GLY A 118 29.81 -3.97 15.87
N MET A 119 28.68 -3.40 16.31
CA MET A 119 27.37 -3.71 15.76
C MET A 119 27.06 -2.77 14.61
N THR A 120 26.55 -3.32 13.52
CA THR A 120 26.10 -2.61 12.33
C THR A 120 24.71 -3.11 11.93
N ASP A 121 24.07 -2.35 11.04
CA ASP A 121 22.75 -2.65 10.53
C ASP A 121 22.84 -3.59 9.33
N GLY A 122 22.07 -4.68 9.36
CA GLY A 122 22.02 -5.62 8.24
C GLY A 122 20.60 -6.07 7.89
N ILE A 123 20.35 -6.27 6.60
CA ILE A 123 19.06 -6.78 6.12
C ILE A 123 18.93 -8.28 6.38
N ARG A 124 17.83 -8.68 7.02
CA ARG A 124 17.48 -10.07 7.31
C ARG A 124 16.11 -10.44 6.75
N ILE A 125 15.94 -11.73 6.44
CA ILE A 125 14.65 -12.31 6.03
C ILE A 125 13.94 -12.88 7.27
N ARG A 126 12.65 -12.58 7.45
CA ARG A 126 11.83 -13.16 8.53
C ARG A 126 11.70 -14.69 8.36
N PRO A 127 11.72 -15.47 9.46
CA PRO A 127 11.70 -16.93 9.41
C PRO A 127 10.29 -17.53 9.20
N TYR A 128 9.33 -16.72 8.74
CA TYR A 128 7.99 -17.17 8.37
C TYR A 128 7.60 -16.54 7.03
N LYS A 129 6.68 -17.21 6.32
CA LYS A 129 6.14 -16.67 5.06
C LYS A 129 5.35 -15.40 5.36
N PRO A 130 5.51 -14.33 4.58
CA PRO A 130 4.72 -13.12 4.77
C PRO A 130 3.24 -13.47 4.74
N ARG A 131 2.52 -13.03 5.76
CA ARG A 131 1.06 -13.02 5.70
C ARG A 131 0.68 -11.75 4.92
N PRO A 132 -0.32 -11.80 4.03
CA PRO A 132 -0.83 -10.58 3.44
C PRO A 132 -1.15 -9.60 4.58
N PRO A 133 -0.86 -8.29 4.41
CA PRO A 133 -1.11 -7.31 5.45
C PRO A 133 -2.55 -7.48 5.93
N LYS A 134 -2.75 -7.50 7.26
CA LYS A 134 -4.09 -7.54 7.87
C LYS A 134 -4.87 -6.38 7.26
N GLN A 135 -5.74 -6.69 6.31
CA GLN A 135 -6.72 -5.74 5.83
C GLN A 135 -7.59 -5.41 7.04
N GLU A 136 -7.70 -4.13 7.38
CA GLU A 136 -8.63 -3.72 8.43
C GLU A 136 -10.01 -4.30 8.11
N PRO A 137 -10.66 -4.96 9.08
CA PRO A 137 -11.96 -5.57 8.86
C PRO A 137 -12.92 -4.50 8.36
N VAL A 138 -13.65 -4.82 7.29
CA VAL A 138 -14.67 -3.92 6.75
C VAL A 138 -15.71 -3.70 7.84
N PRO A 139 -16.02 -2.44 8.22
CA PRO A 139 -17.02 -2.17 9.24
C PRO A 139 -18.39 -2.71 8.78
N PRO A 140 -19.22 -3.23 9.70
CA PRO A 140 -20.56 -3.70 9.36
C PRO A 140 -21.43 -2.55 8.84
N CYS A 141 -22.48 -2.91 8.11
CA CYS A 141 -23.45 -1.94 7.59
C CYS A 141 -24.12 -1.18 8.76
N ALA A 142 -24.15 0.16 8.70
CA ALA A 142 -24.77 0.97 9.73
C ALA A 142 -26.30 0.79 9.84
N ASP A 143 -26.98 0.39 8.76
CA ASP A 143 -28.45 0.29 8.72
C ASP A 143 -28.96 -1.11 9.07
N CYS A 144 -28.19 -2.16 8.78
CA CYS A 144 -28.63 -3.54 8.97
C CYS A 144 -27.70 -4.39 9.82
N GLU A 145 -26.60 -3.81 10.32
CA GLU A 145 -25.58 -4.44 11.17
C GLU A 145 -24.91 -5.69 10.57
N CYS A 146 -25.25 -6.05 9.34
CA CYS A 146 -24.72 -7.20 8.63
C CYS A 146 -23.37 -6.88 7.98
N GLU A 147 -22.59 -7.92 7.71
CA GLU A 147 -21.36 -7.83 6.92
C GLU A 147 -21.65 -7.30 5.51
N ILE A 148 -20.84 -6.36 5.04
CA ILE A 148 -20.95 -5.81 3.70
C ILE A 148 -20.38 -6.85 2.73
N THR A 149 -21.23 -7.45 1.91
CA THR A 149 -20.80 -8.39 0.87
C THR A 149 -20.43 -7.67 -0.43
N PRO A 150 -19.54 -8.24 -1.26
CA PRO A 150 -19.27 -7.73 -2.60
C PRO A 150 -20.56 -7.61 -3.42
N ALA A 151 -20.71 -6.50 -4.14
CA ALA A 151 -21.86 -6.23 -5.00
C ALA A 151 -21.46 -5.29 -6.15
N MET A 152 -22.23 -5.29 -7.24
CA MET A 152 -21.96 -4.46 -8.42
C MET A 152 -20.54 -4.64 -9.01
N GLY A 153 -19.97 -5.85 -8.93
CA GLY A 153 -18.62 -6.13 -9.42
C GLY A 153 -17.52 -5.39 -8.67
N ARG A 154 -17.78 -5.01 -7.42
CA ARG A 154 -16.84 -4.35 -6.50
C ARG A 154 -16.78 -5.12 -5.19
N ASP A 155 -15.63 -5.06 -4.52
CA ASP A 155 -15.44 -5.72 -3.24
C ASP A 155 -16.14 -4.99 -2.08
N ALA A 156 -16.25 -5.66 -0.94
CA ALA A 156 -16.86 -5.15 0.28
C ALA A 156 -16.23 -3.85 0.79
N ARG A 157 -14.90 -3.72 0.66
CA ARG A 157 -14.14 -2.56 1.14
C ARG A 157 -14.44 -1.33 0.28
N TRP A 158 -14.50 -1.52 -1.02
CA TRP A 158 -14.90 -0.48 -1.97
C TRP A 158 -16.33 -0.02 -1.67
N LEU A 159 -17.25 -0.95 -1.41
CA LEU A 159 -18.63 -0.61 -1.05
C LEU A 159 -18.69 0.22 0.24
N ALA A 160 -18.00 -0.21 1.29
CA ALA A 160 -17.96 0.51 2.57
C ALA A 160 -17.36 1.92 2.42
N ALA A 161 -16.25 2.05 1.68
CA ALA A 161 -15.62 3.34 1.42
C ALA A 161 -16.50 4.26 0.55
N TYR A 162 -17.10 3.72 -0.51
CA TYR A 162 -17.99 4.44 -1.40
C TYR A 162 -19.21 4.98 -0.65
N THR A 163 -19.87 4.12 0.13
CA THR A 163 -21.06 4.51 0.88
C THR A 163 -20.74 5.46 2.01
N THR A 164 -19.60 5.31 2.68
CA THR A 164 -19.12 6.31 3.65
C THR A 164 -18.93 7.68 3.00
N LYS A 165 -18.40 7.73 1.77
CA LYS A 165 -18.20 8.98 1.02
C LYS A 165 -19.52 9.62 0.57
N HIS A 166 -20.51 8.82 0.15
CA HIS A 166 -21.76 9.32 -0.42
C HIS A 166 -22.90 9.51 0.60
N TYR A 167 -22.91 8.72 1.67
CA TYR A 167 -23.97 8.67 2.67
C TYR A 167 -23.48 8.92 4.10
N GLY A 168 -22.18 9.17 4.30
CA GLY A 168 -21.56 9.45 5.60
C GLY A 168 -21.34 8.20 6.47
N VAL A 169 -21.84 7.04 6.07
CA VAL A 169 -21.76 5.78 6.82
C VAL A 169 -21.53 4.58 5.89
N PRO A 170 -20.86 3.51 6.37
CA PRO A 170 -20.68 2.28 5.60
C PRO A 170 -22.03 1.55 5.47
N LEU A 171 -22.44 1.26 4.24
CA LEU A 171 -23.70 0.59 3.91
C LEU A 171 -23.47 -0.59 2.97
N CYS A 172 -24.30 -1.62 3.09
CA CYS A 172 -24.40 -2.68 2.10
C CYS A 172 -25.14 -2.18 0.84
N ALA A 173 -25.05 -2.92 -0.27
CA ALA A 173 -25.70 -2.57 -1.53
C ALA A 173 -27.21 -2.29 -1.38
N ASN A 174 -27.90 -3.14 -0.60
CA ASN A 174 -29.34 -3.02 -0.39
C ASN A 174 -29.71 -1.75 0.38
N CYS A 175 -28.97 -1.40 1.43
CA CYS A 175 -29.23 -0.19 2.21
C CYS A 175 -28.85 1.07 1.43
N ALA A 176 -27.76 1.05 0.66
CA ALA A 176 -27.40 2.15 -0.23
C ALA A 176 -28.48 2.40 -1.30
N GLN A 177 -29.02 1.32 -1.91
CA GLN A 177 -30.10 1.43 -2.88
C GLN A 177 -31.37 2.01 -2.26
N LYS A 178 -31.78 1.53 -1.07
CA LYS A 178 -32.93 2.09 -0.34
C LYS A 178 -32.78 3.59 -0.07
N ARG A 179 -31.59 4.05 0.34
CA ARG A 179 -31.35 5.48 0.56
C ARG A 179 -31.39 6.29 -0.74
N LYS A 180 -30.88 5.72 -1.84
CA LYS A 180 -30.99 6.33 -3.16
C LYS A 180 -32.45 6.46 -3.59
N ASP A 181 -33.23 5.39 -3.47
CA ASP A 181 -34.65 5.39 -3.85
C ASP A 181 -35.45 6.39 -2.99
N ALA A 182 -35.19 6.46 -1.69
CA ALA A 182 -35.81 7.44 -0.79
C ALA A 182 -35.46 8.89 -1.15
N ALA A 183 -34.20 9.17 -1.49
CA ALA A 183 -33.78 10.51 -1.93
C ALA A 183 -34.43 10.89 -3.27
N THR A 184 -34.57 9.93 -4.19
CA THR A 184 -35.19 10.16 -5.51
C THR A 184 -36.70 10.41 -5.37
N ALA A 185 -37.38 9.67 -4.49
CA ALA A 185 -38.79 9.88 -4.18
C ALA A 185 -39.04 11.23 -3.50
N ALA A 186 -38.18 11.65 -2.56
CA ALA A 186 -38.30 12.95 -1.89
C ALA A 186 -38.08 14.14 -2.84
N ALA A 187 -37.20 13.99 -3.84
CA ALA A 187 -36.99 15.01 -4.88
C ALA A 187 -38.19 15.13 -5.83
N ALA A 188 -38.81 14.01 -6.22
CA ALA A 188 -39.98 14.01 -7.10
C ALA A 188 -41.22 14.67 -6.45
N SER A 189 -41.40 14.54 -5.14
CA SER A 189 -42.53 15.16 -4.41
C SER A 189 -42.40 16.68 -4.21
N GLN A 190 -41.24 17.28 -4.50
CA GLN A 190 -41.04 18.73 -4.39
C GLN A 190 -41.31 19.48 -5.72
N GLU A 191 -41.43 18.77 -6.85
CA GLU A 191 -41.79 19.37 -8.14
C GLU A 191 -43.32 19.48 -8.36
N GLU A 192 -44.13 18.97 -7.44
CA GLU A 192 -45.59 18.87 -7.59
C GLU A 192 -46.41 19.89 -6.75
N GLN A 193 -45.81 21.01 -6.30
CA GLN A 193 -46.61 22.09 -5.71
C GLN A 193 -47.37 22.87 -6.80
N PRO A 194 -48.72 22.88 -6.80
CA PRO A 194 -49.49 23.63 -7.78
C PRO A 194 -49.44 25.14 -7.48
N THR A 195 -49.17 25.93 -8.51
CA THR A 195 -49.35 27.39 -8.52
C THR A 195 -50.82 27.73 -8.24
N PRO A 196 -51.15 28.59 -7.26
CA PRO A 196 -52.53 29.01 -7.07
C PRO A 196 -52.94 29.92 -8.24
N SER A 197 -53.94 29.48 -9.00
CA SER A 197 -54.60 30.20 -10.08
C SER A 197 -55.35 31.41 -9.52
N GLU A 198 -55.02 32.62 -10.01
CA GLU A 198 -55.77 33.84 -9.78
C GLU A 198 -57.21 33.69 -10.26
N GLU A 199 -58.16 33.96 -9.35
CA GLU A 199 -59.59 34.01 -9.62
C GLU A 199 -59.91 35.15 -10.60
N THR A 200 -60.57 34.74 -11.68
CA THR A 200 -61.31 35.58 -12.62
C THR A 200 -62.37 36.40 -11.90
N VAL A 201 -62.25 37.74 -11.94
CA VAL A 201 -63.40 38.62 -11.78
C VAL A 201 -63.72 39.18 -13.16
N ALA A 202 -64.70 38.57 -13.81
CA ALA A 202 -65.24 39.01 -15.08
C ALA A 202 -66.20 40.19 -14.86
N GLU A 203 -65.93 41.26 -15.61
CA GLU A 203 -66.80 42.37 -15.97
C GLU A 203 -68.08 41.89 -16.69
N THR A 204 -69.25 42.46 -16.34
CA THR A 204 -70.47 42.71 -17.15
C THR A 204 -71.49 43.37 -16.20
N GLU A 205 -72.34 44.37 -16.47
CA GLU A 205 -72.82 45.14 -17.63
C GLU A 205 -73.64 46.32 -17.02
N GLU A 206 -73.42 47.57 -17.43
CA GLU A 206 -74.31 48.40 -18.29
C GLU A 206 -75.63 48.98 -17.72
N VAL A 207 -75.74 50.32 -17.88
CA VAL A 207 -76.93 51.13 -18.25
C VAL A 207 -78.02 51.44 -17.19
N LEU A 208 -78.00 52.68 -16.69
CA LEU A 208 -79.05 53.72 -16.86
C LEU A 208 -78.61 55.08 -16.30
#